data_AF-A0A6N8NGN1-F1
#
_entry.id   AF-A0A6N8NGN1-F1
#
_cell.length_a   1.000
_cell.length_b   1.000
_cell.length_c   1.000
_cell.angle_alpha   90.00
_cell.angle_beta   90.00
_cell.angle_gamma   90.00
#
_symmetry.space_group_name_H-M   'P 1'
#
loop_
_entity.id
_entity.type
_entity.pdbx_description
1 polymer ?
#
loop_
_entity_poly.entity_id
_entity_poly.type
_entity_poly.pdbx_seq_one_letter_code
_entity_poly.pdbx_strand_id
1 'polypeptide(L)' 'MMFESYMAERLRHRWMRLRLYRFPGSVLTDYRILRNYAKTLKGAAA' A
#
# COMPACT_ATOMS: atom_id res chain seq x y z
N MET A 1 17.63 -8.60 1.74
CA MET A 1 17.27 -8.45 0.30
C MET A 1 16.15 -9.40 -0.18
N MET A 2 15.26 -9.86 0.70
CA MET A 2 14.03 -10.59 0.28
C MET A 2 12.77 -9.98 0.90
N PHE A 3 12.91 -9.43 2.11
CA PHE A 3 11.83 -8.79 2.86
C PHE A 3 11.38 -7.46 2.24
N GLU A 4 12.32 -6.59 1.87
CA GLU A 4 12.04 -5.31 1.21
C GLU A 4 11.34 -5.50 -0.14
N SER A 5 11.77 -6.51 -0.91
CA SER A 5 11.16 -6.89 -2.19
C SER A 5 9.74 -7.43 -1.99
N TYR A 6 9.51 -8.28 -0.99
CA TYR A 6 8.17 -8.78 -0.65
C TYR A 6 7.22 -7.66 -0.22
N MET A 7 7.69 -6.72 0.60
CA MET A 7 6.91 -5.57 1.06
C MET A 7 6.58 -4.61 -0.09
N ALA A 8 7.54 -4.35 -0.98
CA ALA A 8 7.34 -3.56 -2.19
C ALA A 8 6.30 -4.20 -3.13
N GLU A 9 6.36 -5.53 -3.34
CA GLU A 9 5.40 -6.27 -4.16
C GLU A 9 3.96 -6.10 -3.64
N ARG A 10 3.76 -6.27 -2.32
CA ARG A 10 2.43 -6.12 -1.69
C ARG A 10 1.90 -4.70 -1.78
N LEU A 11 2.77 -3.70 -1.58
CA LEU A 11 2.39 -2.28 -1.73
C LEU A 11 2.03 -1.97 -3.18
N ARG A 12 2.78 -2.50 -4.15
CA ARG A 12 2.52 -2.31 -5.58
C ARG A 12 1.19 -2.95 -6.01
N HIS A 13 0.89 -4.17 -5.56
CA HIS A 13 -0.40 -4.82 -5.80
C HIS A 13 -1.58 -4.06 -5.17
N ARG A 14 -1.38 -3.47 -3.98
CA ARG A 14 -2.41 -2.65 -3.32
C ARG A 14 -2.64 -1.34 -4.08
N TRP A 15 -1.56 -0.68 -4.49
CA TRP A 15 -1.61 0.55 -5.28
C TRP A 15 -2.34 0.37 -6.61
N MET A 16 -2.05 -0.73 -7.32
CA MET A 16 -2.72 -1.05 -8.58
C MET A 16 -4.24 -1.22 -8.39
N ARG A 17 -4.67 -1.87 -7.30
CA ARG A 17 -6.10 -1.99 -6.98
C ARG A 17 -6.76 -0.65 -6.63
N LEU A 18 -6.09 0.22 -5.89
CA LEU A 18 -6.62 1.57 -5.59
C LEU A 18 -6.82 2.39 -6.86
N ARG A 19 -5.91 2.26 -7.84
CA ARG A 19 -6.05 2.92 -9.14
C ARG A 19 -7.29 2.50 -9.93
N LEU A 20 -7.80 1.28 -9.75
CA LEU A 20 -9.02 0.83 -10.42
C LEU A 20 -10.27 1.58 -9.93
N TYR A 21 -10.25 2.09 -8.70
CA TYR A 21 -11.37 2.82 -8.09
C TYR A 21 -11.11 4.32 -7.99
N ARG A 22 -10.16 4.84 -8.78
CA ARG A 22 -9.70 6.22 -8.65
C ARG A 22 -10.74 7.20 -9.18
N PHE A 23 -11.09 8.17 -8.34
CA PHE A 23 -11.95 9.31 -8.68
C PHE A 23 -11.26 10.64 -8.30
N PRO A 24 -11.66 11.79 -8.87
CA PRO A 24 -11.09 13.09 -8.49
C PRO A 24 -11.18 13.33 -6.98
N GLY A 25 -10.06 13.67 -6.33
CA GLY A 25 -9.99 13.85 -4.88
C GLY A 25 -9.67 12.59 -4.06
N SER A 26 -9.72 11.38 -4.65
CA SER A 26 -9.37 10.13 -3.96
C SER A 26 -7.88 9.99 -3.61
N VAL A 27 -7.01 10.81 -4.20
CA VAL A 27 -5.54 10.70 -4.09
C VAL A 27 -5.06 10.67 -2.64
N LEU A 28 -5.60 11.55 -1.80
CA LEU A 28 -5.21 11.65 -0.40
C LEU A 28 -5.68 10.40 0.37
N THR A 29 -6.88 9.91 0.06
CA THR A 29 -7.45 8.69 0.64
C THR A 29 -6.62 7.47 0.25
N ASP A 30 -6.28 7.33 -1.03
CA ASP A 30 -5.40 6.26 -1.53
C ASP A 30 -4.06 6.25 -0.78
N TYR A 31 -3.47 7.43 -0.58
CA TYR A 31 -2.21 7.58 0.15
C TYR A 31 -2.34 7.17 1.62
N ARG A 32 -3.43 7.55 2.29
CA ARG A 32 -3.69 7.17 3.70
C ARG A 32 -3.89 5.66 3.83
N ILE A 33 -4.61 5.04 2.89
CA ILE A 33 -4.79 3.58 2.84
C ILE A 33 -3.44 2.89 2.67
N LEU A 34 -2.60 3.34 1.73
CA LEU A 34 -1.29 2.75 1.50
C LEU A 34 -0.37 2.89 2.72
N ARG A 35 -0.36 4.06 3.35
CA ARG A 35 0.45 4.35 4.55
C ARG A 35 0.02 3.49 5.73
N ASN A 36 -1.28 3.31 5.94
CA ASN A 36 -1.79 2.44 7.01
C ASN A 36 -1.46 0.97 6.73
N TYR A 37 -1.59 0.53 5.48
CA TYR A 37 -1.21 -0.83 5.08
C TYR A 37 0.27 -1.11 5.32
N ALA A 38 1.17 -0.17 4.98
CA ALA A 38 2.59 -0.28 5.27
C ALA A 38 2.88 -0.39 6.78
N LYS A 39 2.16 0.36 7.63
CA LYS A 39 2.27 0.25 9.09
C LYS A 39 1.86 -1.13 9.60
N THR A 40 0.74 -1.68 9.12
CA THR A 40 0.29 -3.03 9.47
C THR A 40 1.29 -4.09 9.03
N LEU A 41 1.85 -3.96 7.83
CA LEU A 41 2.87 -4.87 7.32
C LEU A 41 4.15 -4.86 8.18
N LYS A 42 4.58 -3.67 8.62
CA LYS A 42 5.73 -3.53 9.52
C LYS A 42 5.45 -4.07 10.92
N GLY A 43 4.24 -3.88 11.45
CA GLY A 43 3.85 -4.39 12.76
C GLY A 43 3.63 -5.90 12.81
N ALA A 44 3.16 -6.52 11.71
CA ALA A 44 3.00 -7.97 11.60
C ALA A 44 4.34 -8.72 11.40
N ALA A 45 5.44 -7.98 11.23
CA ALA A 45 6.79 -8.50 11.07
C ALA A 45 7.62 -8.48 12.37
N ALA A 46 7.06 -7.93 13.45
CA ALA A 46 7.63 -7.86 14.79
C ALA A 46 7.04 -8.98 15.66
#